data_AF-A0A7C3Y9T8-F1
#
_entry.id   AF-A0A7C3Y9T8-F1
#
_cell.length_a   1.000
_cell.length_b   1.000
_cell.length_c   1.000
_cell.angle_alpha   90.00
_cell.angle_beta   90.00
_cell.angle_gamma   90.00
#
_symmetry.space_group_name_H-M   'P 1'
#
loop_
_entity.id
_entity.type
_entity.pdbx_description
1 polymer ?
#
loop_
_entity_poly.entity_id
_entity_poly.type
_entity_poly.pdbx_seq_one_letter_code
_entity_poly.pdbx_strand_id
1 'polypeptide(L)' 'MFKIISNKWPVNPLEVAKYLGEEGDVKKLSAKYLYHFKKLHEKDLIRMKKVGNTYIAWPVEIEKLRLVHELTKEM' A
#
# COMPACT_ATOMS: atom_id res chain seq x y z
N MET A 1 1.60 -10.30 2.95
CA MET A 1 1.34 -8.85 2.89
C MET A 1 2.11 -8.17 1.77
N PHE A 2 3.45 -8.03 1.88
CA PHE A 2 4.25 -7.29 0.89
C PHE A 2 4.02 -7.75 -0.56
N LYS A 3 4.05 -9.06 -0.82
CA LYS A 3 3.75 -9.63 -2.15
C LYS A 3 2.42 -9.17 -2.77
N ILE A 4 1.37 -8.99 -1.96
CA ILE A 4 0.07 -8.51 -2.43
C ILE A 4 0.20 -7.05 -2.87
N ILE A 5 0.82 -6.21 -2.03
CA ILE A 5 1.09 -4.81 -2.33
C ILE A 5 1.95 -4.70 -3.61
N SER A 6 3.01 -5.51 -3.75
CA SER A 6 3.88 -5.49 -4.94
C SER A 6 3.18 -5.87 -6.24
N ASN A 7 2.17 -6.73 -6.19
CA ASN A 7 1.49 -7.22 -7.39
C ASN A 7 0.21 -6.46 -7.74
N LYS A 8 -0.37 -5.71 -6.79
CA LYS A 8 -1.71 -5.11 -6.93
C LYS A 8 -1.73 -3.61 -6.64
N TRP A 9 -0.57 -2.99 -6.41
CA TRP A 9 -0.50 -1.57 -6.05
C TRP A 9 -1.18 -0.66 -7.09
N PRO A 10 -1.71 0.50 -6.65
CA PRO A 10 -1.86 0.91 -5.24
C PRO A 10 -2.99 0.14 -4.53
N VAL A 11 -2.79 -0.24 -3.27
CA VAL A 11 -3.81 -0.97 -2.48
C VAL A 11 -4.05 -0.36 -1.11
N ASN A 12 -5.27 -0.51 -0.60
CA ASN A 12 -5.65 -0.16 0.76
C ASN A 12 -5.86 -1.41 1.66
N PRO A 13 -5.91 -1.25 3.00
CA PRO A 13 -6.09 -2.36 3.94
C PRO A 13 -7.31 -3.26 3.67
N LEU A 14 -8.43 -2.69 3.23
CA LEU A 14 -9.66 -3.46 2.97
C LEU A 14 -9.60 -4.21 1.64
N GLU A 15 -8.94 -3.65 0.62
CA GLU A 15 -8.66 -4.37 -0.62
C GLU A 15 -7.79 -5.59 -0.37
N VAL A 16 -6.81 -5.49 0.53
CA VAL A 16 -6.01 -6.65 0.93
C VAL A 16 -6.85 -7.71 1.63
N ALA A 17 -7.76 -7.32 2.53
CA ALA A 17 -8.70 -8.27 3.13
C ALA A 17 -9.51 -9.01 2.05
N LYS A 18 -10.04 -8.28 1.07
CA LYS A 18 -10.78 -8.84 -0.07
C LYS A 18 -9.92 -9.80 -0.91
N TYR A 19 -8.68 -9.45 -1.21
CA TYR A 19 -7.77 -10.31 -1.97
C TYR A 19 -7.38 -11.59 -1.23
N LEU A 20 -7.45 -11.58 0.10
CA LEU A 20 -7.22 -12.74 0.94
C LEU A 20 -8.51 -13.54 1.21
N GLY A 21 -9.66 -13.09 0.71
CA GLY A 21 -10.95 -13.71 0.98
C GLY A 21 -11.36 -13.65 2.46
N GLU A 22 -10.81 -12.70 3.23
CA GLU A 22 -11.17 -12.53 4.63
C GLU A 22 -12.45 -11.72 4.77
N GLU A 23 -13.42 -12.31 5.48
CA GLU A 23 -14.68 -11.68 5.84
C GLU A 23 -14.70 -11.30 7.32
N GLY A 24 -15.53 -10.31 7.67
CA GLY A 24 -15.68 -9.86 9.05
C GLY A 24 -15.96 -8.37 9.16
N ASP A 25 -15.89 -7.86 10.39
CA ASP A 25 -16.12 -6.45 10.66
C ASP A 25 -15.09 -5.57 9.94
N VAL A 26 -15.60 -4.61 9.17
CA VAL A 26 -14.80 -3.72 8.32
C VAL A 26 -13.78 -2.92 9.14
N LYS A 27 -14.14 -2.45 10.34
CA LYS A 27 -13.22 -1.67 11.18
C LYS A 27 -12.08 -2.55 11.69
N LYS A 28 -12.39 -3.77 12.15
CA LYS A 28 -11.38 -4.74 12.61
C LYS A 28 -10.43 -5.15 11.48
N LEU A 29 -10.95 -5.45 10.29
CA LEU A 29 -10.13 -5.81 9.12
C LEU A 29 -9.23 -4.64 8.72
N SER A 30 -9.78 -3.44 8.61
CA SER A 30 -9.00 -2.24 8.30
C SER A 30 -7.86 -2.03 9.29
N ALA A 31 -8.13 -2.11 10.60
CA ALA A 31 -7.12 -1.96 11.65
C ALA A 31 -6.04 -3.05 11.59
N LYS A 32 -6.43 -4.33 11.44
CA LYS A 32 -5.53 -5.48 11.30
C LYS A 32 -4.54 -5.27 10.15
N TYR A 33 -5.05 -4.89 8.97
CA TYR A 33 -4.21 -4.74 7.80
C TYR A 33 -3.40 -3.45 7.79
N LEU A 34 -3.93 -2.37 8.36
CA LEU A 34 -3.18 -1.14 8.57
C LEU A 34 -1.97 -1.37 9.49
N TYR A 35 -2.08 -2.23 10.51
CA TYR A 35 -0.93 -2.62 11.34
C TYR A 35 0.20 -3.23 10.50
N HIS A 36 -0.13 -4.16 9.60
CA HIS A 36 0.87 -4.76 8.72
C HIS A 36 1.46 -3.76 7.73
N PHE A 37 0.66 -2.81 7.21
CA PHE A 37 1.16 -1.73 6.37
C PHE A 37 2.19 -0.88 7.12
N LYS A 38 1.88 -0.46 8.35
CA LYS A 38 2.81 0.30 9.20
C LYS A 38 4.12 -0.47 9.42
N LYS A 39 4.05 -1.78 9.71
CA LYS A 39 5.25 -2.62 9.87
C LYS A 39 6.10 -2.75 8.61
N LEU A 40 5.50 -2.74 7.43
CA LEU A 40 6.26 -2.74 6.17
C LEU A 40 6.82 -1.37 5.84
N HIS A 41 6.09 -0.30 6.18
CA HIS A 41 6.55 1.07 6.02
C HIS A 41 7.72 1.40 6.94
N GLU A 42 7.67 1.00 8.22
CA GLU A 42 8.77 1.09 9.19
C GLU A 42 10.05 0.38 8.71
N LYS A 43 9.92 -0.60 7.80
CA LYS A 43 11.04 -1.35 7.20
C LYS A 43 11.46 -0.79 5.84
N ASP A 44 10.93 0.36 5.42
CA ASP A 44 11.20 0.97 4.12
C ASP A 44 10.91 0.06 2.91
N LEU A 45 9.97 -0.89 3.05
CA LEU A 45 9.57 -1.77 1.94
C LEU A 45 8.44 -1.16 1.12
N ILE A 46 7.58 -0.36 1.75
CA ILE A 46 6.44 0.29 1.09
C ILE A 46 6.37 1.78 1.44
N ARG A 47 5.76 2.56 0.55
CA ARG A 47 5.24 3.88 0.86
C ARG A 47 3.77 3.79 1.20
N MET A 48 3.33 4.70 2.06
CA MET A 48 1.95 4.86 2.47
C MET A 48 1.53 6.31 2.25
N LYS A 49 0.31 6.52 1.77
CA LYS A 49 -0.29 7.85 1.66
C LYS A 49 -1.73 7.80 2.14
N LYS A 50 -2.13 8.79 2.93
CA LYS A 50 -3.53 8.97 3.32
C LYS A 50 -4.30 9.62 2.17
N VAL A 51 -5.41 8.99 1.77
CA VAL A 51 -6.33 9.50 0.75
C VAL A 51 -7.75 9.44 1.32
N GLY A 52 -8.32 10.60 1.59
CA GLY A 52 -9.57 10.71 2.36
C GLY A 52 -9.43 10.04 3.74
N ASN A 53 -10.29 9.04 4.00
CA ASN A 53 -10.34 8.31 5.27
C ASN A 53 -9.56 6.98 5.25
N THR A 54 -8.81 6.67 4.20
CA THR A 54 -8.04 5.42 4.09
C THR A 54 -6.56 5.68 3.81
N TYR A 55 -5.74 4.65 4.00
CA TYR A 55 -4.35 4.62 3.57
C TYR A 55 -4.23 3.75 2.33
N ILE A 56 -3.53 4.25 1.31
CA ILE A 56 -3.09 3.46 0.17
C ILE A 56 -1.58 3.21 0.29
N ALA A 57 -1.12 2.10 -0.27
CA ALA A 57 0.28 1.72 -0.23
C ALA A 57 0.77 1.11 -1.56
N TRP A 58 2.05 1.31 -1.82
CA TRP A 58 2.78 0.78 -2.98
C TRP A 58 4.26 0.50 -2.60
N PRO A 59 4.97 -0.35 -3.36
CA PRO A 59 6.39 -0.62 -3.11
C PRO A 59 7.27 0.61 -3.28
N VAL A 60 8.35 0.72 -2.51
CA VAL A 60 9.27 1.86 -2.60
C VAL A 60 9.93 1.97 -3.97
N GLU A 61 10.13 0.85 -4.66
CA GLU A 61 10.73 0.81 -6.00
C GLU A 61 9.90 1.60 -7.03
N ILE A 62 8.58 1.59 -6.89
CA ILE A 62 7.67 2.34 -7.78
C ILE A 62 7.86 3.85 -7.60
N GLU A 63 8.16 4.30 -6.38
CA GLU A 63 8.45 5.72 -6.13
C GLU A 63 9.72 6.17 -6.86
N LYS A 64 10.75 5.31 -6.89
CA LYS A 64 11.99 5.58 -7.63
C LYS A 64 11.71 5.69 -9.13
N LEU A 65 10.92 4.76 -9.68
CA LEU A 65 10.53 4.79 -11.10
C LEU A 65 9.71 6.05 -11.43
N ARG A 66 8.80 6.45 -10.53
CA ARG A 66 8.01 7.67 -10.67
C ARG A 66 8.92 8.91 -10.75
N LEU A 67 9.89 9.02 -9.86
CA LEU A 67 10.84 10.14 -9.87
C LEU A 67 11.66 10.19 -11.17
N VAL A 68 12.16 9.03 -11.63
CA VAL A 68 12.88 8.96 -12.91
C VAL A 68 11.99 9.41 -14.07
N HIS A 69 10.74 8.95 -14.11
CA HIS A 69 9.78 9.32 -15.15
C HIS A 69 9.50 10.83 -15.17
N GLU A 70 9.32 11.46 -14.01
CA GLU A 70 9.13 12.91 -13.92
C GLU A 70 10.37 13.66 -14.40
N LEU A 71 11.58 13.25 -14.00
CA LEU A 71 12.84 13.86 -14.47
C LEU A 71 12.99 13.75 -16.00
N THR A 72 12.63 12.61 -16.59
CA THR A 72 12.71 12.42 -18.04
C THR A 72 11.67 13.21 -18.83
N LYS A 73 10.58 13.66 -18.19
CA LYS A 73 9.55 14.50 -18.83
C LYS A 73 9.90 15.97 -18.84
N GLU A 74 10.74 16.41 -17.90
CA GLU A 74 11.20 17.81 -17.80
C GLU A 74 12.42 18.10 -18.69
N MET A 75 12.98 17.07 -19.34
CA MET A 75 14.05 17.17 -20.35
C MET A 75 13.47 17.22 -21.77
#